data_AF-A0A9D6HUY5-F1
#
_entry.id   AF-A0A9D6HUY5-F1
#
_cell.length_a   1.000
_cell.length_b   1.000
_cell.length_c   1.000
_cell.angle_alpha   90.00
_cell.angle_beta   90.00
_cell.angle_gamma   90.00
#
_symmetry.space_group_name_H-M   'P 1'
#
loop_
_entity.id
_entity.type
_entity.pdbx_description
1 polymer ?
#
loop_
_entity_poly.entity_id
_entity_poly.type
_entity_poly.pdbx_seq_one_letter_code
_entity_poly.pdbx_strand_id
1 'polypeptide(L)'
;MNLARNGKTIISYDDHMLDHGNSLTKLVRDCKEELVMLIEDDAFILKPGRVEACFSQIESGKYDCLGSPRGSCHAKIFERGMEKFGNPAIGFDAGPNFWPNFFFCKKSDLLKTDMNFCGRTFQKGHYIPALDWAVDENSAHSDTFVWGSLQMRALGLKIGYIEQYKMHPNDFDECRSKTNCFSGKAGWLHSGNLSGSLHSWLRTEEGYPLAHVAGAAPVDMNVTPEEAKGHGSQDEFERRAAFLLVAYEAAVLVDDYRAIGWFRDVYKKSIDLLITRFQLNPERFEKRVHMYKKLLAPLLSDRGNNKKSFLKWGWWR
;
A
#
# COMPACT_ATOMS: atom_id res chain seq x y z
N MET A 1 -9.77 20.65 -13.06
CA MET A 1 -10.59 19.65 -12.34
C MET A 1 -10.29 19.80 -10.86
N ASN A 2 -11.22 20.29 -10.05
CA ASN A 2 -11.02 20.40 -8.60
C ASN A 2 -11.25 19.03 -7.97
N LEU A 3 -10.22 18.17 -8.02
CA LEU A 3 -10.28 16.82 -7.44
C LEU A 3 -10.36 16.85 -5.90
N ALA A 4 -10.01 17.98 -5.27
CA ALA A 4 -10.11 18.21 -3.83
C ALA A 4 -11.42 18.91 -3.47
N ARG A 5 -12.32 18.20 -2.78
CA ARG A 5 -13.61 18.75 -2.30
C ARG A 5 -13.49 19.60 -1.04
N ASN A 6 -12.31 19.66 -0.41
CA ASN A 6 -12.05 20.48 0.76
C ASN A 6 -10.72 21.24 0.58
N GLY A 7 -10.60 22.42 1.19
CA GLY A 7 -9.36 23.21 1.15
C GLY A 7 -8.18 22.59 1.90
N LYS A 8 -8.29 21.33 2.34
CA LYS A 8 -7.25 20.57 3.05
C LYS A 8 -6.57 19.52 2.17
N THR A 9 -7.19 19.15 1.06
CA THR A 9 -6.63 18.18 0.12
C THR A 9 -5.92 18.94 -0.98
N ILE A 10 -4.62 18.70 -1.13
CA ILE A 10 -3.81 19.26 -2.20
C ILE A 10 -3.46 18.09 -3.12
N ILE A 11 -3.76 18.24 -4.40
CA ILE A 11 -3.42 17.25 -5.43
C ILE A 11 -2.36 17.88 -6.30
N SER A 12 -1.20 17.24 -6.33
CA SER A 12 -0.10 17.59 -7.22
C SER A 12 -0.17 16.70 -8.44
N TYR A 13 0.06 17.28 -9.61
CA TYR A 13 0.11 16.56 -10.88
C TYR A 13 1.49 16.76 -11.50
N ASP A 14 2.09 15.67 -11.95
CA ASP A 14 3.31 15.66 -12.73
C ASP A 14 2.97 15.17 -14.14
N ASP A 15 3.52 15.84 -15.15
CA ASP A 15 3.27 15.56 -16.57
C ASP A 15 4.03 14.34 -17.11
N HIS A 16 4.77 13.68 -16.23
CA HIS A 16 5.49 12.44 -16.48
C HIS A 16 5.33 11.51 -15.27
N MET A 17 5.54 10.22 -15.50
CA MET A 17 5.48 9.26 -14.42
C MET A 17 6.66 9.45 -13.47
N LEU A 18 6.35 9.62 -12.19
CA LEU A 18 7.30 9.50 -11.10
C LEU A 18 7.20 8.10 -10.50
N ASP A 19 8.33 7.51 -10.12
CA ASP A 19 8.30 6.35 -9.24
C ASP A 19 7.82 6.74 -7.83
N HIS A 20 7.53 5.73 -7.01
CA HIS A 20 7.04 5.91 -5.65
C HIS A 20 7.99 6.76 -4.79
N GLY A 21 9.29 6.55 -4.90
CA GLY A 21 10.28 7.25 -4.08
C GLY A 21 10.39 8.73 -4.44
N ASN A 22 10.44 9.03 -5.74
CA ASN A 22 10.45 10.41 -6.24
C ASN A 22 9.17 11.15 -5.87
N SER A 23 8.02 10.48 -5.95
CA SER A 23 6.74 11.02 -5.48
C SER A 23 6.78 11.34 -3.98
N LEU A 24 7.29 10.43 -3.16
CA LEU A 24 7.47 10.66 -1.72
C LEU A 24 8.42 11.83 -1.44
N THR A 25 9.55 11.91 -2.14
CA THR A 25 10.51 13.01 -2.01
C THR A 25 9.87 14.35 -2.29
N LYS A 26 9.07 14.44 -3.37
CA LYS A 26 8.31 15.64 -3.71
C LYS A 26 7.29 15.99 -2.62
N LEU A 27 6.46 15.02 -2.21
CA LEU A 27 5.44 15.23 -1.17
C LEU A 27 6.04 15.70 0.16
N VAL A 28 7.16 15.12 0.59
CA VAL A 28 7.84 15.54 1.83
C VAL A 28 8.41 16.95 1.69
N ARG A 29 8.97 17.33 0.54
CA ARG A 29 9.45 18.70 0.30
C ARG A 29 8.31 19.71 0.35
N ASP A 30 7.20 19.41 -0.31
CA ASP A 30 6.05 20.31 -0.48
C ASP A 30 5.17 20.43 0.77
N CYS A 31 5.16 19.38 1.62
CA CYS A 31 4.44 19.38 2.90
C CYS A 31 4.90 20.55 3.80
N LYS A 32 3.98 21.26 4.43
CA LYS A 32 4.33 22.44 5.27
C LYS A 32 4.28 22.13 6.75
N GLU A 33 3.73 20.98 7.09
CA GLU A 33 3.51 20.49 8.45
C GLU A 33 4.82 19.92 9.03
N GLU A 34 4.98 20.08 10.34
CA GLU A 34 6.15 19.57 11.06
C GLU A 34 6.10 18.04 11.22
N LEU A 35 4.91 17.51 11.49
CA LEU A 35 4.68 16.09 11.65
C LEU A 35 4.04 15.54 10.39
N VAL A 36 4.58 14.42 9.91
CA VAL A 36 4.12 13.79 8.67
C VAL A 36 3.81 12.32 8.91
N MET A 37 2.77 11.86 8.21
CA MET A 37 2.48 10.44 8.04
C MET A 37 2.63 10.12 6.55
N LEU A 38 3.55 9.24 6.22
CA LEU A 38 3.60 8.61 4.90
C LEU A 38 2.57 7.48 4.89
N ILE A 39 1.76 7.43 3.84
CA ILE A 39 0.66 6.49 3.68
C ILE A 39 0.49 6.16 2.19
N GLU A 40 0.19 4.90 1.89
CA GLU A 40 -0.12 4.48 0.52
C GLU A 40 -1.58 4.77 0.14
N ASP A 41 -1.86 4.78 -1.15
CA ASP A 41 -3.19 5.02 -1.71
C ASP A 41 -4.18 3.86 -1.47
N ASP A 42 -3.68 2.74 -0.98
CA ASP A 42 -4.43 1.52 -0.69
C ASP A 42 -4.47 1.18 0.81
N ALA A 43 -4.23 2.21 1.62
CA ALA A 43 -4.26 2.20 3.07
C ALA A 43 -5.54 2.86 3.60
N PHE A 44 -6.16 2.24 4.60
CA PHE A 44 -7.46 2.64 5.13
C PHE A 44 -7.38 2.82 6.64
N ILE A 45 -7.73 4.00 7.15
CA ILE A 45 -7.84 4.25 8.59
C ILE A 45 -9.24 3.83 9.05
N LEU A 46 -9.35 2.70 9.75
CA LEU A 46 -10.64 2.11 10.14
C LEU A 46 -11.22 2.72 11.42
N LYS A 47 -10.37 3.28 12.29
CA LYS A 47 -10.78 3.78 13.60
C LYS A 47 -10.30 5.21 13.85
N PRO A 48 -11.19 6.13 14.26
CA PRO A 48 -10.81 7.46 14.72
C PRO A 48 -9.79 7.42 15.86
N GLY A 49 -8.96 8.46 15.96
CA GLY A 49 -7.97 8.63 17.03
C GLY A 49 -6.70 7.78 16.90
N ARG A 50 -6.62 6.85 15.94
CA ARG A 50 -5.41 6.02 15.74
C ARG A 50 -4.21 6.81 15.24
N VAL A 51 -4.43 7.70 14.28
CA VAL A 51 -3.41 8.64 13.77
C VAL A 51 -2.97 9.59 14.88
N GLU A 52 -3.94 10.19 15.59
CA GLU A 52 -3.69 11.09 16.72
C GLU A 52 -2.78 10.44 17.77
N ALA A 53 -3.11 9.22 18.20
CA ALA A 53 -2.31 8.49 19.19
C ALA A 53 -0.87 8.18 18.74
N CYS A 54 -0.60 8.16 17.44
CA CYS A 54 0.76 8.02 16.92
C CYS A 54 1.52 9.35 17.00
N PHE A 55 0.91 10.45 16.55
CA PHE A 55 1.52 11.77 16.66
C PHE A 55 1.73 12.19 18.11
N SER A 56 0.78 11.92 19.02
CA SER A 56 0.97 12.24 20.45
C SER A 56 2.17 11.54 21.08
N GLN A 57 2.56 10.35 20.59
CA GLN A 57 3.77 9.67 21.06
C GLN A 57 5.06 10.34 20.55
N ILE A 58 5.00 10.99 19.38
CA ILE A 58 6.12 11.77 18.85
C ILE A 58 6.21 13.12 19.56
N GLU A 59 5.09 13.79 19.74
CA GLU A 59 4.99 15.09 20.41
C GLU A 59 5.44 15.02 21.88
N SER A 60 5.08 13.94 22.57
CA SER A 60 5.53 13.69 23.95
C SER A 60 7.01 13.29 24.07
N GLY A 61 7.73 13.09 22.97
CA GLY A 61 9.13 12.69 22.96
C GLY A 61 9.38 11.23 23.37
N LYS A 62 8.30 10.42 23.46
CA LYS A 62 8.39 8.97 23.71
C LYS A 62 9.12 8.28 22.56
N TYR A 63 8.80 8.67 21.33
CA TYR A 63 9.49 8.24 20.11
C TYR A 63 9.79 9.44 19.22
N ASP A 64 10.76 9.32 18.33
CA ASP A 64 11.03 10.30 17.29
C ASP A 64 10.32 9.92 15.98
N CYS A 65 10.12 8.62 15.75
CA CYS A 65 9.32 8.09 14.66
C CYS A 65 8.61 6.79 15.03
N LEU A 66 7.55 6.47 14.29
CA LEU A 66 6.80 5.22 14.39
C LEU A 66 6.67 4.60 12.99
N GLY A 67 6.90 3.29 12.89
CA GLY A 67 6.76 2.59 11.61
C GLY A 67 6.52 1.10 11.78
N SER A 68 6.08 0.46 10.70
CA SER A 68 5.97 -1.00 10.64
C SER A 68 7.25 -1.61 10.08
N PRO A 69 7.91 -2.53 10.80
CA PRO A 69 9.19 -3.09 10.38
C PRO A 69 9.04 -3.90 9.09
N ARG A 70 10.08 -3.93 8.26
CA ARG A 70 10.04 -4.58 6.94
C ARG A 70 11.39 -5.14 6.53
N GLY A 71 11.36 -6.25 5.80
CA GLY A 71 12.52 -6.94 5.27
C GLY A 71 12.65 -6.95 3.74
N SER A 72 11.94 -6.07 3.03
CA SER A 72 11.92 -6.01 1.56
C SER A 72 13.23 -5.47 0.96
N CYS A 73 14.32 -6.21 1.10
CA CYS A 73 15.64 -5.85 0.57
C CYS A 73 16.51 -7.10 0.34
N HIS A 74 17.67 -6.90 -0.28
CA HIS A 74 18.69 -7.93 -0.45
C HIS A 74 19.06 -8.58 0.89
N ALA A 75 19.33 -9.89 0.87
CA ALA A 75 19.65 -10.67 2.07
C ALA A 75 20.80 -10.06 2.88
N LYS A 76 21.89 -9.61 2.23
CA LYS A 76 23.01 -8.95 2.92
C LYS A 76 22.65 -7.60 3.55
N ILE A 77 21.79 -6.80 2.90
CA ILE A 77 21.28 -5.56 3.51
C ILE A 77 20.45 -5.89 4.75
N PHE A 78 19.62 -6.94 4.67
CA PHE A 78 18.80 -7.41 5.78
C PHE A 78 19.66 -7.91 6.94
N GLU A 79 20.63 -8.79 6.68
CA GLU A 79 21.57 -9.33 7.69
C GLU A 79 22.33 -8.20 8.39
N ARG A 80 22.97 -7.31 7.63
CA ARG A 80 23.71 -6.16 8.19
C ARG A 80 22.80 -5.20 8.97
N GLY A 81 21.61 -4.95 8.46
CA GLY A 81 20.60 -4.13 9.14
C GLY A 81 20.19 -4.76 10.47
N MET A 82 20.02 -6.08 10.52
CA MET A 82 19.72 -6.81 11.75
C MET A 82 20.88 -6.77 12.75
N GLU A 83 22.11 -6.99 12.29
CA GLU A 83 23.31 -6.92 13.13
C GLU A 83 23.44 -5.54 13.79
N LYS A 84 23.21 -4.48 13.03
CA LYS A 84 23.41 -3.10 13.48
C LYS A 84 22.23 -2.54 14.27
N PHE A 85 21.01 -2.86 13.87
CA PHE A 85 19.80 -2.21 14.38
C PHE A 85 18.81 -3.16 15.06
N GLY A 86 19.07 -4.47 15.05
CA GLY A 86 18.17 -5.51 15.55
C GLY A 86 17.10 -5.96 14.55
N ASN A 87 16.35 -7.00 14.94
CA ASN A 87 15.25 -7.55 14.15
C ASN A 87 13.90 -7.34 14.86
N PRO A 88 13.33 -6.13 14.78
CA PRO A 88 11.99 -5.89 15.33
C PRO A 88 10.95 -6.71 14.56
N ALA A 89 10.01 -7.28 15.30
CA ALA A 89 8.88 -8.04 14.75
C ALA A 89 7.59 -7.62 15.45
N ILE A 90 6.56 -7.31 14.67
CA ILE A 90 5.22 -6.95 15.16
C ILE A 90 4.16 -7.46 14.17
N GLY A 91 3.24 -8.30 14.67
CA GLY A 91 2.26 -8.97 13.81
C GLY A 91 2.94 -9.84 12.76
N PHE A 92 2.61 -9.61 11.48
CA PHE A 92 3.18 -10.32 10.33
C PHE A 92 4.44 -9.66 9.76
N ASP A 93 4.87 -8.55 10.33
CA ASP A 93 5.93 -7.71 9.81
C ASP A 93 7.17 -7.81 10.68
N ALA A 94 8.30 -8.05 10.03
CA ALA A 94 9.60 -8.14 10.68
C ALA A 94 10.70 -7.62 9.75
N GLY A 95 11.78 -7.13 10.36
CA GLY A 95 12.99 -6.74 9.66
C GLY A 95 13.54 -5.40 10.12
N PRO A 96 14.78 -5.07 9.73
CA PRO A 96 15.47 -3.90 10.22
C PRO A 96 15.02 -2.58 9.58
N ASN A 97 14.20 -2.62 8.51
CA ASN A 97 13.85 -1.46 7.70
C ASN A 97 12.37 -1.07 7.89
N PHE A 98 11.91 -0.04 7.18
CA PHE A 98 10.50 0.39 7.17
C PHE A 98 9.97 0.51 5.75
N TRP A 99 8.66 0.29 5.59
CA TRP A 99 7.88 0.66 4.41
C TRP A 99 7.23 2.04 4.63
N PRO A 100 7.00 2.88 3.60
CA PRO A 100 6.47 4.24 3.80
C PRO A 100 4.96 4.27 4.06
N ASN A 101 4.37 3.18 4.56
CA ASN A 101 2.95 3.07 4.82
C ASN A 101 2.66 3.01 6.32
N PHE A 102 1.89 3.99 6.80
CA PHE A 102 1.75 4.30 8.22
C PHE A 102 3.10 4.59 8.88
N PHE A 103 3.97 5.36 8.21
CA PHE A 103 5.23 5.81 8.80
C PHE A 103 5.08 7.24 9.30
N PHE A 104 5.21 7.44 10.62
CA PHE A 104 5.01 8.72 11.28
C PHE A 104 6.36 9.26 11.76
N CYS A 105 6.66 10.52 11.49
CA CYS A 105 7.89 11.16 11.96
C CYS A 105 7.79 12.68 11.92
N LYS A 106 8.82 13.34 12.42
CA LYS A 106 9.06 14.75 12.12
C LYS A 106 9.62 14.88 10.70
N LYS A 107 9.06 15.79 9.91
CA LYS A 107 9.58 16.15 8.58
C LYS A 107 11.07 16.52 8.64
N SER A 108 11.48 17.22 9.71
CA SER A 108 12.88 17.63 9.90
C SER A 108 13.86 16.46 9.99
N ASP A 109 13.44 15.27 10.41
CA ASP A 109 14.29 14.09 10.42
C ASP A 109 14.43 13.47 9.03
N LEU A 110 13.33 13.43 8.25
CA LEU A 110 13.40 13.04 6.84
C LEU A 110 14.34 13.95 6.05
N LEU A 111 14.32 15.26 6.30
CA LEU A 111 15.19 16.24 5.65
C LEU A 111 16.68 16.09 5.99
N LYS A 112 17.04 15.33 7.04
CA LYS A 112 18.44 15.00 7.36
C LYS A 112 18.98 13.83 6.53
N THR A 113 18.10 13.10 5.84
CA THR A 113 18.51 12.08 4.87
C THR A 113 18.95 12.73 3.55
N ASP A 114 19.48 11.96 2.62
CA ASP A 114 19.74 12.41 1.24
C ASP A 114 18.45 12.68 0.43
N MET A 115 17.27 12.49 1.03
CA MET A 115 15.96 12.68 0.41
C MET A 115 15.75 11.82 -0.84
N ASN A 116 16.44 10.69 -0.95
CA ASN A 116 16.19 9.67 -1.96
C ASN A 116 15.41 8.50 -1.35
N PHE A 117 14.09 8.48 -1.57
CA PHE A 117 13.20 7.44 -1.05
C PHE A 117 12.91 6.33 -2.06
N CYS A 118 13.60 6.32 -3.20
CA CYS A 118 13.42 5.30 -4.24
C CYS A 118 13.97 3.94 -3.80
N GLY A 119 13.54 2.89 -4.50
CA GLY A 119 14.30 1.65 -4.52
C GLY A 119 15.71 1.91 -5.05
N ARG A 120 16.72 1.26 -4.48
CA ARG A 120 18.11 1.53 -4.78
C ARG A 120 18.88 0.25 -5.02
N THR A 121 19.72 0.26 -6.05
CA THR A 121 20.70 -0.81 -6.29
C THR A 121 22.09 -0.30 -5.95
N PHE A 122 22.80 -1.05 -5.11
CA PHE A 122 24.19 -0.81 -4.73
C PHE A 122 25.06 -1.83 -5.45
N GLN A 123 26.05 -1.35 -6.20
CA GLN A 123 27.00 -2.22 -6.91
C GLN A 123 28.12 -2.65 -5.96
N LYS A 124 28.83 -3.72 -6.32
CA LYS A 124 30.04 -4.14 -5.60
C LYS A 124 30.99 -2.96 -5.35
N GLY A 125 31.51 -2.88 -4.13
CA GLY A 125 32.42 -1.83 -3.69
C GLY A 125 31.73 -0.53 -3.24
N HIS A 126 30.43 -0.34 -3.50
CA HIS A 126 29.70 0.78 -2.92
C HIS A 126 29.66 0.64 -1.40
N TYR A 127 30.03 1.71 -0.70
CA TYR A 127 29.93 1.78 0.75
C TYR A 127 28.55 2.30 1.15
N ILE A 128 27.91 1.63 2.13
CA ILE A 128 26.62 2.00 2.72
C ILE A 128 26.89 2.49 4.15
N PRO A 129 27.04 3.80 4.39
CA PRO A 129 27.44 4.34 5.69
C PRO A 129 26.47 3.96 6.82
N ALA A 130 25.17 3.94 6.51
CA ALA A 130 24.14 3.55 7.48
C ALA A 130 24.35 2.14 8.03
N LEU A 131 24.99 1.24 7.27
CA LEU A 131 25.29 -0.14 7.67
C LEU A 131 26.77 -0.38 8.02
N ASP A 132 27.65 0.60 7.79
CA ASP A 132 29.11 0.42 7.90
C ASP A 132 29.59 -0.82 7.11
N TRP A 133 29.16 -0.90 5.84
CA TRP A 133 29.40 -2.06 5.00
C TRP A 133 29.68 -1.64 3.56
N ALA A 134 30.75 -2.19 2.98
CA ALA A 134 31.01 -2.12 1.55
C ALA A 134 30.42 -3.37 0.89
N VAL A 135 29.60 -3.17 -0.14
CA VAL A 135 28.94 -4.27 -0.85
C VAL A 135 29.98 -5.22 -1.45
N ASP A 136 29.97 -6.47 -1.04
CA ASP A 136 30.88 -7.52 -1.52
C ASP A 136 30.28 -8.37 -2.65
N GLU A 137 28.97 -8.33 -2.82
CA GLU A 137 28.21 -8.96 -3.90
C GLU A 137 28.16 -8.09 -5.17
N ASN A 138 27.81 -8.69 -6.31
CA ASN A 138 27.72 -7.94 -7.58
C ASN A 138 26.70 -6.79 -7.51
N SER A 139 25.54 -7.05 -6.89
CA SER A 139 24.51 -6.06 -6.68
C SER A 139 23.68 -6.39 -5.44
N ALA A 140 23.42 -5.40 -4.60
CA ALA A 140 22.45 -5.47 -3.52
C ALA A 140 21.33 -4.46 -3.78
N HIS A 141 20.08 -4.89 -3.79
CA HIS A 141 18.91 -4.06 -4.06
C HIS A 141 18.08 -3.81 -2.80
N SER A 142 17.45 -2.65 -2.73
CA SER A 142 16.49 -2.31 -1.68
C SER A 142 15.21 -1.79 -2.31
N ASP A 143 14.06 -2.13 -1.72
CA ASP A 143 12.77 -1.62 -2.15
C ASP A 143 12.58 -0.14 -1.74
N THR A 144 11.46 0.44 -2.14
CA THR A 144 11.06 1.83 -1.84
C THR A 144 11.18 2.10 -0.35
N PHE A 145 11.72 3.27 -0.02
CA PHE A 145 11.94 3.78 1.33
C PHE A 145 12.90 3.00 2.22
N VAL A 146 13.40 1.81 1.83
CA VAL A 146 14.37 1.06 2.63
C VAL A 146 15.65 1.89 2.84
N TRP A 147 16.18 2.51 1.79
CA TRP A 147 17.37 3.36 1.92
C TRP A 147 17.14 4.58 2.82
N GLY A 148 16.00 5.26 2.67
CA GLY A 148 15.59 6.35 3.56
C GLY A 148 15.48 5.88 5.01
N SER A 149 14.90 4.69 5.24
CA SER A 149 14.75 4.10 6.56
C SER A 149 16.10 3.78 7.21
N LEU A 150 17.07 3.25 6.46
CA LEU A 150 18.43 3.00 6.97
C LEU A 150 19.12 4.28 7.42
N GLN A 151 18.99 5.35 6.64
CA GLN A 151 19.53 6.67 7.01
C GLN A 151 18.85 7.19 8.29
N MET A 152 17.51 7.11 8.37
CA MET A 152 16.75 7.49 9.56
C MET A 152 17.20 6.72 10.81
N ARG A 153 17.47 5.42 10.69
CA ARG A 153 18.01 4.61 11.80
C ARG A 153 19.42 5.04 12.19
N ALA A 154 20.26 5.36 11.21
CA ALA A 154 21.63 5.82 11.44
C ALA A 154 21.70 7.19 12.16
N LEU A 155 20.62 7.98 12.15
CA LEU A 155 20.51 9.21 12.95
C LEU A 155 20.35 8.95 14.46
N GLY A 156 20.15 7.70 14.90
CA GLY A 156 20.00 7.36 16.32
C GLY A 156 18.63 7.71 16.92
N LEU A 157 17.59 7.80 16.08
CA LEU A 157 16.22 8.12 16.49
C LEU A 157 15.64 7.05 17.44
N LYS A 158 14.79 7.46 18.39
CA LYS A 158 13.98 6.55 19.21
C LYS A 158 12.80 6.03 18.40
N ILE A 159 12.87 4.79 17.96
CA ILE A 159 11.87 4.22 17.05
C ILE A 159 10.81 3.43 17.81
N GLY A 160 9.55 3.79 17.59
CA GLY A 160 8.41 2.97 17.98
C GLY A 160 7.95 2.06 16.84
N TYR A 161 7.50 0.85 17.16
CA TYR A 161 6.99 -0.09 16.18
C TYR A 161 5.46 -0.18 16.23
N ILE A 162 4.84 -0.17 15.06
CA ILE A 162 3.39 -0.27 14.91
C ILE A 162 3.02 -1.40 13.95
N GLU A 163 1.91 -2.08 14.25
CA GLU A 163 1.41 -3.17 13.44
C GLU A 163 0.78 -2.62 12.16
N GLN A 164 1.09 -3.22 11.02
CA GLN A 164 0.41 -2.95 9.76
C GLN A 164 -0.49 -4.14 9.43
N TYR A 165 -1.78 -4.03 9.75
CA TYR A 165 -2.76 -5.06 9.43
C TYR A 165 -2.91 -5.19 7.92
N LYS A 166 -2.81 -6.41 7.41
CA LYS A 166 -2.76 -6.69 5.97
C LYS A 166 -3.90 -7.57 5.52
N MET A 167 -4.27 -7.45 4.26
CA MET A 167 -5.00 -8.53 3.59
C MET A 167 -4.03 -9.64 3.21
N HIS A 168 -4.47 -10.89 3.31
CA HIS A 168 -3.66 -12.07 3.06
C HIS A 168 -4.44 -13.12 2.24
N PRO A 169 -3.78 -13.98 1.44
CA PRO A 169 -4.45 -15.10 0.78
C PRO A 169 -5.36 -15.92 1.73
N ASN A 170 -4.97 -16.05 2.99
CA ASN A 170 -5.71 -16.78 4.04
C ASN A 170 -6.81 -15.97 4.74
N ASP A 171 -7.28 -14.85 4.18
CA ASP A 171 -8.27 -13.98 4.81
C ASP A 171 -9.55 -14.71 5.28
N PHE A 172 -9.96 -15.81 4.64
CA PHE A 172 -11.11 -16.60 5.11
C PHE A 172 -10.88 -17.19 6.51
N ASP A 173 -9.70 -17.75 6.72
CA ASP A 173 -9.34 -18.33 8.01
C ASP A 173 -9.19 -17.22 9.04
N GLU A 174 -8.58 -16.10 8.68
CA GLU A 174 -8.42 -14.94 9.56
C GLU A 174 -9.75 -14.28 9.92
N CYS A 175 -10.68 -14.20 8.98
CA CYS A 175 -12.04 -13.73 9.23
C CYS A 175 -12.80 -14.68 10.16
N ARG A 176 -12.65 -15.99 9.98
CA ARG A 176 -13.30 -17.00 10.83
C ARG A 176 -12.71 -17.01 12.24
N SER A 177 -11.39 -16.90 12.37
CA SER A 177 -10.66 -16.91 13.64
C SER A 177 -10.61 -15.54 14.32
N LYS A 178 -11.04 -14.47 13.63
CA LYS A 178 -10.95 -13.07 14.09
C LYS A 178 -9.51 -12.67 14.43
N THR A 179 -8.60 -12.88 13.49
CA THR A 179 -7.20 -12.45 13.59
C THR A 179 -6.89 -11.32 12.61
N ASN A 180 -5.68 -10.73 12.70
CA ASN A 180 -5.19 -9.71 11.77
C ASN A 180 -6.20 -8.55 11.58
N CYS A 181 -6.52 -8.17 10.33
CA CYS A 181 -7.45 -7.09 10.01
C CYS A 181 -8.90 -7.38 10.46
N PHE A 182 -9.25 -8.65 10.66
CA PHE A 182 -10.58 -9.09 11.13
C PHE A 182 -10.69 -9.23 12.65
N SER A 183 -9.63 -8.93 13.39
CA SER A 183 -9.58 -9.04 14.86
C SER A 183 -10.51 -8.10 15.61
N GLY A 184 -11.10 -7.12 14.93
CA GLY A 184 -11.79 -6.00 15.55
C GLY A 184 -10.87 -5.07 16.34
N LYS A 185 -9.55 -5.33 16.41
CA LYS A 185 -8.55 -4.44 17.02
C LYS A 185 -7.92 -3.50 15.99
N ALA A 186 -7.84 -3.93 14.73
CA ALA A 186 -7.26 -3.21 13.61
C ALA A 186 -7.69 -1.73 13.59
N GLY A 187 -6.71 -0.84 13.74
CA GLY A 187 -6.91 0.61 13.67
C GLY A 187 -6.91 1.15 12.25
N TRP A 188 -6.24 0.41 11.37
CA TRP A 188 -6.07 0.68 9.96
C TRP A 188 -5.83 -0.65 9.23
N LEU A 189 -5.74 -0.58 7.92
CA LEU A 189 -5.56 -1.71 7.02
C LEU A 189 -4.69 -1.27 5.84
N HIS A 190 -3.76 -2.13 5.44
CA HIS A 190 -3.04 -2.05 4.17
C HIS A 190 -3.51 -3.19 3.25
N SER A 191 -4.07 -2.86 2.08
CA SER A 191 -4.56 -3.89 1.15
C SER A 191 -3.43 -4.59 0.37
N GLY A 192 -2.29 -3.93 0.17
CA GLY A 192 -1.13 -4.42 -0.56
C GLY A 192 -1.43 -4.63 -2.05
N ASN A 193 -2.30 -3.81 -2.64
CA ASN A 193 -2.94 -4.11 -3.92
C ASN A 193 -2.78 -3.09 -5.04
N LEU A 194 -2.76 -1.78 -4.75
CA LEU A 194 -3.14 -0.83 -5.80
C LEU A 194 -2.05 -0.58 -6.84
N SER A 195 -0.82 -0.24 -6.44
CA SER A 195 0.29 0.01 -7.36
C SER A 195 0.59 -1.22 -8.23
N GLY A 196 0.74 -2.39 -7.60
CA GLY A 196 0.96 -3.65 -8.30
C GLY A 196 -0.14 -3.96 -9.32
N SER A 197 -1.42 -3.74 -8.96
CA SER A 197 -2.55 -4.06 -9.83
C SER A 197 -2.63 -3.15 -11.05
N LEU A 198 -2.51 -1.83 -10.88
CA LEU A 198 -2.61 -0.87 -11.99
C LEU A 198 -1.46 -1.01 -13.00
N HIS A 199 -0.26 -1.35 -12.51
CA HIS A 199 0.90 -1.58 -13.38
C HIS A 199 0.95 -2.99 -13.97
N SER A 200 0.48 -4.03 -13.28
CA SER A 200 0.79 -5.43 -13.66
C SER A 200 -0.41 -6.28 -14.08
N TRP A 201 -1.63 -6.01 -13.60
CA TRP A 201 -2.75 -6.95 -13.77
C TRP A 201 -3.99 -6.33 -14.39
N LEU A 202 -4.31 -5.08 -14.03
CA LEU A 202 -5.41 -4.36 -14.68
C LEU A 202 -4.93 -3.88 -16.04
N ARG A 203 -5.66 -4.30 -17.06
CA ARG A 203 -5.34 -4.10 -18.47
C ARG A 203 -6.59 -3.71 -19.24
N THR A 204 -6.43 -2.82 -20.22
CA THR A 204 -7.46 -2.61 -21.24
C THR A 204 -7.67 -3.90 -22.07
N GLU A 205 -8.72 -3.95 -22.88
CA GLU A 205 -9.00 -5.09 -23.78
C GLU A 205 -7.85 -5.32 -24.78
N GLU A 206 -7.13 -4.26 -25.13
CA GLU A 206 -5.97 -4.28 -26.02
C GLU A 206 -4.66 -4.65 -25.31
N GLY A 207 -4.68 -4.86 -23.98
CA GLY A 207 -3.50 -5.28 -23.21
C GLY A 207 -2.64 -4.14 -22.66
N TYR A 208 -3.12 -2.90 -22.63
CA TYR A 208 -2.37 -1.78 -22.02
C TYR A 208 -2.57 -1.77 -20.49
N PRO A 209 -1.50 -1.65 -19.68
CA PRO A 209 -1.63 -1.39 -18.25
C PRO A 209 -2.46 -0.13 -17.97
N LEU A 210 -3.34 -0.17 -16.97
CA LEU A 210 -4.16 1.00 -16.64
C LEU A 210 -3.34 2.20 -16.14
N ALA A 211 -2.19 1.94 -15.53
CA ALA A 211 -1.27 3.01 -15.16
C ALA A 211 -0.62 3.69 -16.38
N HIS A 212 -0.69 3.10 -17.58
CA HIS A 212 0.10 3.48 -18.76
C HIS A 212 -0.71 3.46 -20.07
N VAL A 213 -2.01 3.78 -20.02
CA VAL A 213 -2.86 3.72 -21.23
C VAL A 213 -2.33 4.65 -22.34
N ALA A 214 -1.68 5.76 -21.98
CA ALA A 214 -1.00 6.64 -22.92
C ALA A 214 0.50 6.29 -23.00
N GLY A 215 0.94 5.77 -24.15
CA GLY A 215 2.37 5.67 -24.49
C GLY A 215 3.10 4.38 -24.12
N ALA A 216 2.45 3.41 -23.47
CA ALA A 216 3.01 2.06 -23.38
C ALA A 216 2.69 1.23 -24.62
N ALA A 217 3.54 0.24 -24.91
CA ALA A 217 3.16 -0.88 -25.78
C ALA A 217 2.16 -1.79 -25.03
N PRO A 218 1.29 -2.52 -25.73
CA PRO A 218 0.52 -3.57 -25.07
C PRO A 218 1.51 -4.63 -24.56
N VAL A 219 1.38 -5.00 -23.28
CA VAL A 219 2.23 -6.01 -22.66
C VAL A 219 1.32 -7.06 -22.05
N ASP A 220 1.53 -8.32 -22.43
CA ASP A 220 0.80 -9.42 -21.83
C ASP A 220 1.10 -9.49 -20.32
N MET A 221 0.19 -10.08 -19.55
CA MET A 221 0.46 -10.31 -18.14
C MET A 221 1.62 -11.29 -17.99
N ASN A 222 2.60 -10.94 -17.16
CA ASN A 222 3.75 -11.79 -16.83
C ASN A 222 3.39 -13.06 -16.03
N VAL A 223 2.09 -13.32 -15.83
CA VAL A 223 1.57 -14.50 -15.12
C VAL A 223 0.56 -15.19 -16.02
N THR A 224 0.82 -16.45 -16.31
CA THR A 224 -0.06 -17.34 -17.06
C THR A 224 -1.21 -17.85 -16.17
N PRO A 225 -2.36 -18.23 -16.76
CA PRO A 225 -3.43 -18.89 -16.01
C PRO A 225 -2.97 -20.15 -15.27
N GLU A 226 -2.01 -20.89 -15.83
CA GLU A 226 -1.43 -22.09 -15.24
C GLU A 226 -0.59 -21.76 -14.00
N GLU A 227 0.25 -20.72 -14.07
CA GLU A 227 1.00 -20.22 -12.90
C GLU A 227 0.04 -19.71 -11.82
N ALA A 228 -1.06 -19.07 -12.21
CA ALA A 228 -2.08 -18.63 -11.27
C ALA A 228 -2.82 -19.79 -10.57
N LYS A 229 -2.89 -20.98 -11.17
CA LYS A 229 -3.51 -22.18 -10.57
C LYS A 229 -2.65 -22.85 -9.48
N GLY A 230 -1.41 -22.43 -9.29
CA GLY A 230 -0.57 -22.89 -8.19
C GLY A 230 -1.22 -22.65 -6.82
N HIS A 231 -0.91 -23.51 -5.83
CA HIS A 231 -1.41 -23.37 -4.46
C HIS A 231 -0.90 -22.06 -3.84
N GLY A 232 -1.76 -21.03 -3.81
CA GLY A 232 -1.49 -19.72 -3.20
C GLY A 232 -1.63 -18.55 -4.17
N SER A 233 -1.37 -18.74 -5.47
CA SER A 233 -1.51 -17.68 -6.47
C SER A 233 -2.98 -17.38 -6.79
N GLN A 234 -3.84 -18.40 -6.89
CA GLN A 234 -5.27 -18.19 -7.20
C GLN A 234 -5.96 -17.42 -6.08
N ASP A 235 -5.66 -17.78 -4.83
CA ASP A 235 -6.16 -17.11 -3.63
C ASP A 235 -5.74 -15.65 -3.57
N GLU A 236 -4.50 -15.36 -3.98
CA GLU A 236 -3.99 -13.99 -4.09
C GLU A 236 -4.71 -13.21 -5.20
N PHE A 237 -4.94 -13.81 -6.37
CA PHE A 237 -5.72 -13.14 -7.43
C PHE A 237 -7.17 -12.89 -7.03
N GLU A 238 -7.84 -13.86 -6.39
CA GLU A 238 -9.20 -13.69 -5.84
C GLU A 238 -9.25 -12.55 -4.82
N ARG A 239 -8.31 -12.53 -3.87
CA ARG A 239 -8.17 -11.50 -2.84
C ARG A 239 -8.08 -10.12 -3.48
N ARG A 240 -7.18 -9.98 -4.44
CA ARG A 240 -6.91 -8.70 -5.11
C ARG A 240 -8.08 -8.24 -5.98
N ALA A 241 -8.63 -9.13 -6.81
CA ALA A 241 -9.78 -8.81 -7.65
C ALA A 241 -11.00 -8.41 -6.80
N ALA A 242 -11.26 -9.13 -5.70
CA ALA A 242 -12.38 -8.83 -4.81
C ALA A 242 -12.22 -7.44 -4.18
N PHE A 243 -11.00 -7.08 -3.75
CA PHE A 243 -10.75 -5.75 -3.19
C PHE A 243 -10.92 -4.63 -4.23
N LEU A 244 -10.41 -4.81 -5.45
CA LEU A 244 -10.56 -3.85 -6.54
C LEU A 244 -12.04 -3.64 -6.89
N LEU A 245 -12.85 -4.72 -6.86
CA LEU A 245 -14.30 -4.61 -7.07
C LEU A 245 -14.98 -3.82 -5.95
N VAL A 246 -14.63 -4.07 -4.68
CA VAL A 246 -15.16 -3.29 -3.54
C VAL A 246 -14.80 -1.81 -3.69
N ALA A 247 -13.56 -1.51 -4.10
CA ALA A 247 -13.12 -0.13 -4.34
C ALA A 247 -13.95 0.53 -5.46
N TYR A 248 -14.10 -0.14 -6.61
CA TYR A 248 -14.94 0.31 -7.73
C TYR A 248 -16.37 0.64 -7.29
N GLU A 249 -16.99 -0.29 -6.58
CA GLU A 249 -18.37 -0.19 -6.10
C GLU A 249 -18.57 0.94 -5.09
N ALA A 250 -17.62 1.11 -4.17
CA ALA A 250 -17.62 2.23 -3.23
C ALA A 250 -17.49 3.58 -3.94
N ALA A 251 -16.74 3.60 -5.04
CA ALA A 251 -16.50 4.79 -5.84
C ALA A 251 -17.80 5.28 -6.51
N VAL A 252 -18.59 4.37 -7.09
CA VAL A 252 -19.87 4.69 -7.76
C VAL A 252 -20.86 5.45 -6.87
N LEU A 253 -20.73 5.37 -5.55
CA LEU A 253 -21.62 6.01 -4.59
C LEU A 253 -21.35 7.52 -4.37
N VAL A 254 -20.34 8.09 -5.02
CA VAL A 254 -19.97 9.50 -4.82
C VAL A 254 -20.37 10.33 -6.06
N ASP A 255 -20.97 11.51 -5.84
CA ASP A 255 -21.72 12.22 -6.90
C ASP A 255 -20.91 12.86 -8.06
N ASP A 256 -19.58 13.01 -7.93
CA ASP A 256 -18.72 13.74 -8.90
C ASP A 256 -17.99 12.79 -9.88
N TYR A 257 -18.63 11.65 -10.15
CA TYR A 257 -18.00 10.51 -10.83
C TYR A 257 -18.09 10.54 -12.35
N ARG A 258 -18.89 11.46 -12.90
CA ARG A 258 -19.07 11.58 -14.35
C ARG A 258 -17.78 12.04 -15.04
N ALA A 259 -16.95 12.82 -14.38
CA ALA A 259 -15.73 13.38 -14.95
C ALA A 259 -14.64 12.33 -15.23
N ILE A 260 -14.74 11.14 -14.63
CA ILE A 260 -13.83 10.00 -14.86
C ILE A 260 -14.56 8.76 -15.41
N GLY A 261 -15.72 8.95 -16.06
CA GLY A 261 -16.59 7.86 -16.52
C GLY A 261 -15.88 6.84 -17.41
N TRP A 262 -15.04 7.30 -18.35
CA TRP A 262 -14.21 6.42 -19.19
C TRP A 262 -13.30 5.52 -18.33
N PHE A 263 -12.56 6.10 -17.38
CA PHE A 263 -11.60 5.34 -16.57
C PHE A 263 -12.33 4.29 -15.74
N ARG A 264 -13.49 4.64 -15.18
CA ARG A 264 -14.33 3.72 -14.42
C ARG A 264 -14.73 2.50 -15.25
N ASP A 265 -15.21 2.74 -16.47
CA ASP A 265 -15.68 1.65 -17.34
C ASP A 265 -14.53 0.74 -17.74
N VAL A 266 -13.37 1.33 -18.07
CA VAL A 266 -12.13 0.59 -18.34
C VAL A 266 -11.65 -0.19 -17.10
N TYR A 267 -11.71 0.42 -15.92
CA TYR A 267 -11.30 -0.20 -14.65
C TYR A 267 -12.16 -1.43 -14.34
N LYS A 268 -13.49 -1.32 -14.47
CA LYS A 268 -14.40 -2.46 -14.26
C LYS A 268 -14.16 -3.58 -15.27
N LYS A 269 -14.04 -3.23 -16.55
CA LYS A 269 -13.72 -4.19 -17.61
C LYS A 269 -12.40 -4.91 -17.32
N SER A 270 -11.39 -4.19 -16.84
CA SER A 270 -10.09 -4.77 -16.48
C SER A 270 -10.20 -5.78 -15.33
N ILE A 271 -11.07 -5.52 -14.34
CA ILE A 271 -11.37 -6.48 -13.27
C ILE A 271 -12.06 -7.72 -13.84
N ASP A 272 -13.03 -7.54 -14.74
CA ASP A 272 -13.74 -8.67 -15.37
C ASP A 272 -12.79 -9.53 -16.21
N LEU A 273 -11.90 -8.90 -16.98
CA LEU A 273 -10.83 -9.58 -17.71
C LEU A 273 -9.92 -10.38 -16.77
N LEU A 274 -9.56 -9.81 -15.61
CA LEU A 274 -8.76 -10.49 -14.60
C LEU A 274 -9.47 -11.75 -14.07
N ILE A 275 -10.75 -11.62 -13.72
CA ILE A 275 -11.60 -12.71 -13.23
C ILE A 275 -11.69 -13.84 -14.28
N THR A 276 -11.97 -13.48 -15.53
CA THR A 276 -12.11 -14.45 -16.63
C THR A 276 -10.78 -15.11 -16.98
N ARG A 277 -9.69 -14.34 -17.16
CA ARG A 277 -8.38 -14.86 -17.56
C ARG A 277 -7.85 -15.87 -16.56
N PHE A 278 -7.95 -15.57 -15.27
CA PHE A 278 -7.45 -16.44 -14.21
C PHE A 278 -8.48 -17.45 -13.70
N GLN A 279 -9.66 -17.54 -14.33
CA GLN A 279 -10.72 -18.50 -14.00
C GLN A 279 -11.00 -18.51 -12.49
N LEU A 280 -11.13 -17.32 -11.89
CA LEU A 280 -11.30 -17.18 -10.44
C LEU A 280 -12.58 -17.89 -10.00
N ASN A 281 -12.56 -18.53 -8.83
CA ASN A 281 -13.73 -19.27 -8.34
C ASN A 281 -14.84 -18.27 -7.95
N PRO A 282 -16.02 -18.29 -8.62
CA PRO A 282 -17.05 -17.28 -8.38
C PRO A 282 -17.58 -17.27 -6.94
N GLU A 283 -17.78 -18.45 -6.34
CA GLU A 283 -18.29 -18.56 -4.97
C GLU A 283 -17.30 -17.98 -3.95
N ARG A 284 -16.01 -18.30 -4.12
CA ARG A 284 -14.96 -17.77 -3.24
C ARG A 284 -14.77 -16.28 -3.45
N PHE A 285 -14.75 -15.81 -4.69
CA PHE A 285 -14.67 -14.40 -5.04
C PHE A 285 -15.79 -13.59 -4.35
N GLU A 286 -17.05 -14.01 -4.51
CA GLU A 286 -18.20 -13.34 -3.89
C GLU A 286 -18.13 -13.32 -2.36
N LYS A 287 -17.69 -14.43 -1.75
CA LYS A 287 -17.46 -14.47 -0.30
C LYS A 287 -16.39 -13.47 0.15
N ARG A 288 -15.31 -13.28 -0.62
CA ARG A 288 -14.27 -12.27 -0.32
C ARG A 288 -14.81 -10.85 -0.48
N VAL A 289 -15.54 -10.57 -1.56
CA VAL A 289 -16.21 -9.27 -1.78
C VAL A 289 -17.09 -8.91 -0.57
N HIS A 290 -17.94 -9.84 -0.14
CA HIS A 290 -18.80 -9.63 1.04
C HIS A 290 -18.02 -9.38 2.32
N MET A 291 -16.96 -10.15 2.54
CA MET A 291 -16.07 -10.01 3.70
C MET A 291 -15.40 -8.64 3.74
N TYR A 292 -14.87 -8.15 2.61
CA TYR A 292 -14.24 -6.82 2.55
C TYR A 292 -15.25 -5.68 2.65
N LYS A 293 -16.44 -5.82 2.07
CA LYS A 293 -17.54 -4.86 2.26
C LYS A 293 -17.88 -4.70 3.74
N LYS A 294 -17.93 -5.81 4.50
CA LYS A 294 -18.15 -5.78 5.95
C LYS A 294 -17.01 -5.12 6.70
N LEU A 295 -15.76 -5.45 6.35
CA LEU A 295 -14.57 -4.87 6.98
C LEU A 295 -14.51 -3.34 6.79
N LEU A 296 -14.85 -2.87 5.58
CA LEU A 296 -14.83 -1.45 5.21
C LEU A 296 -16.16 -0.74 5.50
N ALA A 297 -17.19 -1.44 5.97
CA ALA A 297 -18.51 -0.87 6.21
C ALA A 297 -18.49 0.44 7.01
N PRO A 298 -17.69 0.60 8.08
CA PRO A 298 -17.61 1.87 8.82
C PRO A 298 -17.22 3.06 7.93
N LEU A 299 -16.32 2.85 6.97
CA LEU A 299 -15.87 3.90 6.05
C LEU A 299 -16.88 4.21 4.95
N LEU A 300 -17.64 3.20 4.55
CA LEU A 300 -18.64 3.29 3.50
C LEU A 300 -19.97 3.87 4.01
N SER A 301 -20.32 3.64 5.28
CA SER A 301 -21.54 4.16 5.90
C SER A 301 -21.46 5.64 6.24
N ASP A 302 -20.30 6.15 6.64
CA ASP A 302 -20.13 7.56 7.06
C ASP A 302 -20.26 8.55 5.90
N ARG A 303 -20.16 8.09 4.66
CA ARG A 303 -20.44 8.91 3.46
C ARG A 303 -21.94 9.12 3.21
N GLY A 304 -22.80 8.45 3.98
CA GLY A 304 -24.23 8.28 3.74
C GLY A 304 -25.16 9.01 4.72
N ASN A 305 -24.90 10.27 5.08
CA ASN A 305 -25.96 11.10 5.66
C ASN A 305 -27.16 11.32 4.69
N ASN A 306 -27.11 10.76 3.48
CA ASN A 306 -28.28 10.29 2.75
C ASN A 306 -28.59 8.82 3.11
N LYS A 307 -29.49 8.64 4.09
CA LYS A 307 -30.05 7.38 4.61
C LYS A 307 -30.82 6.53 3.57
N LYS A 308 -30.24 6.19 2.41
CA LYS A 308 -30.81 5.18 1.51
C LYS A 308 -29.84 4.02 1.32
N SER A 309 -29.91 3.11 2.30
CA SER A 309 -29.70 1.68 2.18
C SER A 309 -28.44 1.19 1.43
N PHE A 310 -27.34 1.05 2.17
CA PHE A 310 -26.27 0.10 1.83
C PHE A 310 -26.72 -1.38 1.90
N LEU A 311 -27.95 -1.66 2.39
CA LEU A 311 -28.50 -3.01 2.58
C LEU A 311 -29.25 -3.58 1.37
N LYS A 312 -29.23 -2.91 0.20
CA LYS A 312 -29.80 -3.44 -1.04
C LYS A 312 -28.71 -3.71 -2.09
N TRP A 313 -27.71 -4.50 -1.74
CA TRP A 313 -26.92 -5.20 -2.76
C TRP A 313 -27.74 -6.40 -3.21
N GLY A 314 -28.43 -6.24 -4.34
CA GLY A 314 -29.17 -7.30 -4.99
C GLY A 314 -28.23 -8.45 -5.34
N TRP A 315 -28.66 -9.66 -5.01
CA TRP A 315 -28.04 -10.90 -5.44
C TRP A 315 -28.12 -10.96 -6.97
N TRP A 316 -26.99 -10.81 -7.66
CA TRP A 316 -26.92 -11.16 -9.07
C TRP A 316 -26.83 -12.69 -9.15
N ARG A 317 -27.87 -13.31 -9.73
CA ARG A 317 -27.88 -14.71 -10.17
C ARG A 317 -27.41 -14.77 -11.61
#